data_AF-A0A9D8RG65-F1
#
_entry.id   AF-A0A9D8RG65-F1
#
_cell.length_a   1.000
_cell.length_b   1.000
_cell.length_c   1.000
_cell.angle_alpha   90.00
_cell.angle_beta   90.00
_cell.angle_gamma   90.00
#
_symmetry.space_group_name_H-M   'P 1'
#
loop_
_entity.id
_entity.type
_entity.pdbx_description
1 polymer ?
#
loop_
_entity_poly.entity_id
_entity_poly.type
_entity_poly.pdbx_seq_one_letter_code
_entity_poly.pdbx_strand_id
1 'polypeptide(L)'
;MKKTLVGLLIVSLLATSLFAAPKKAKKAKKGKNKGMNISVFTIQQREQPPADNKAYKWIEDNFGVTFSWDILVGDKDQKIGVLIASGDLPDLVEVDSEKFQGAGCLRDLKPLVEKYAPNLMKHYSTAWKKMIDQDSEKDANGKIIKEHIYSLPNYGVYDGVPSDTYYNQNGWWIQKAVLKEFGYPVIKTIDQYFDLLEKYYKKYPTIDGMPTIPFNIITADWEAFDLWNPPNFLAGYPNDGNGHVTLENGKYVYTDNFADENAHRWFKLANGYFQRGLIDPASFTDNRDQYYAKIAQGRVLGMFIQGWQFMGEPEQTLWTAGK
;
A
#
# COMPACT_ATOMS: atom_id res chain seq x y z
N MET A 1 14.88 -14.61 -78.34
CA MET A 1 13.82 -15.65 -78.22
C MET A 1 12.64 -14.98 -77.52
N LYS A 2 11.60 -14.48 -78.21
CA LYS A 2 10.35 -15.19 -78.62
C LYS A 2 9.85 -16.07 -77.45
N LYS A 3 8.70 -15.86 -76.77
CA LYS A 3 7.37 -15.34 -77.16
C LYS A 3 6.54 -14.91 -75.92
N THR A 4 5.64 -13.96 -76.18
CA THR A 4 4.41 -13.55 -75.48
C THR A 4 3.32 -14.63 -75.50
N LEU A 5 2.43 -14.68 -74.49
CA LEU A 5 1.01 -15.14 -74.49
C LEU A 5 0.47 -14.81 -73.08
N VAL A 6 -0.45 -13.88 -72.77
CA VAL A 6 -1.82 -13.54 -73.23
C VAL A 6 -2.85 -14.67 -73.10
N GLY A 7 -3.72 -14.52 -72.10
CA GLY A 7 -5.17 -14.77 -72.18
C GLY A 7 -5.70 -16.13 -71.70
N LEU A 8 -6.57 -16.15 -70.68
CA LEU A 8 -8.02 -16.15 -70.88
C LEU A 8 -8.79 -16.09 -69.55
N LEU A 9 -9.75 -15.16 -69.46
CA LEU A 9 -10.89 -15.20 -68.55
C LEU A 9 -11.83 -16.35 -68.98
N ILE A 10 -12.35 -17.11 -68.02
CA ILE A 10 -13.63 -17.82 -68.16
C ILE A 10 -14.51 -17.45 -66.97
N VAL A 11 -15.57 -16.71 -67.28
CA VAL A 11 -16.76 -16.51 -66.45
C VAL A 11 -17.73 -17.63 -66.83
N SER A 12 -18.23 -18.38 -65.85
CA SER A 12 -19.43 -19.20 -66.01
C SER A 12 -20.34 -19.01 -64.80
N LEU A 13 -21.52 -18.49 -65.10
CA LEU A 13 -22.61 -18.11 -64.21
C LEU A 13 -23.68 -19.23 -64.19
N LEU A 14 -24.45 -19.28 -63.09
CA LEU A 14 -25.76 -19.93 -62.89
C LEU A 14 -25.86 -21.47 -62.73
N ALA A 15 -26.36 -21.88 -61.56
CA ALA A 15 -27.71 -22.46 -61.45
C ALA A 15 -28.20 -22.52 -59.99
N THR A 16 -29.35 -21.92 -59.75
CA THR A 16 -30.17 -21.97 -58.53
C THR A 16 -30.74 -23.36 -58.27
N SER A 17 -30.72 -23.82 -57.02
CA SER A 17 -31.73 -24.76 -56.52
C SER A 17 -32.20 -24.33 -55.13
N LEU A 18 -33.48 -23.94 -55.06
CA LEU A 18 -34.22 -23.82 -53.82
C LEU A 18 -34.45 -25.22 -53.25
N PHE A 19 -34.00 -25.46 -52.03
CA PHE A 19 -34.67 -26.38 -51.12
C PHE A 19 -34.68 -25.75 -49.73
N ALA A 20 -35.88 -25.34 -49.30
CA ALA A 20 -36.17 -24.90 -47.95
C ALA A 20 -36.38 -26.13 -47.05
N ALA A 21 -35.61 -26.21 -45.97
CA ALA A 21 -35.81 -27.13 -44.83
C ALA A 21 -35.22 -26.48 -43.56
N PRO A 22 -35.67 -26.87 -42.34
CA PRO A 22 -36.19 -25.93 -41.35
C PRO A 22 -35.14 -25.25 -40.46
N LYS A 23 -35.52 -24.07 -39.94
CA LYS A 23 -34.78 -23.21 -39.01
C LYS A 23 -34.23 -24.01 -37.81
N LYS A 24 -32.92 -24.32 -37.83
CA LYS A 24 -32.13 -24.47 -36.61
C LYS A 24 -31.75 -23.09 -36.12
N ALA A 25 -32.11 -22.77 -34.88
CA ALA A 25 -31.73 -21.55 -34.20
C ALA A 25 -30.21 -21.37 -34.27
N LYS A 26 -29.74 -20.40 -35.07
CA LYS A 26 -28.36 -19.94 -35.04
C LYS A 26 -28.15 -19.31 -33.66
N LYS A 27 -27.37 -19.98 -32.79
CA LYS A 27 -26.62 -19.27 -31.75
C LYS A 27 -25.89 -18.13 -32.46
N ALA A 28 -26.20 -16.90 -32.07
CA ALA A 28 -25.50 -15.72 -32.56
C ALA A 28 -24.01 -15.93 -32.29
N LYS A 29 -23.23 -16.18 -33.34
CA LYS A 29 -21.78 -15.97 -33.30
C LYS A 29 -21.62 -14.47 -33.06
N LYS A 30 -21.27 -14.08 -31.83
CA LYS A 30 -20.65 -12.79 -31.56
C LYS A 30 -19.57 -12.63 -32.63
N GLY A 31 -19.65 -11.56 -33.42
CA GLY A 31 -18.66 -11.27 -34.44
C GLY A 31 -17.27 -11.35 -33.82
N LYS A 32 -16.34 -12.02 -34.51
CA LYS A 32 -14.91 -11.92 -34.17
C LYS A 32 -14.56 -10.44 -34.17
N ASN A 33 -14.38 -9.85 -33.00
CA ASN A 33 -13.76 -8.53 -32.88
C ASN A 33 -12.41 -8.60 -33.60
N LYS A 34 -12.09 -7.59 -34.42
CA LYS A 34 -10.69 -7.35 -34.81
C LYS A 34 -9.90 -7.20 -33.50
N GLY A 35 -8.87 -8.03 -33.31
CA GLY A 35 -8.08 -7.99 -32.08
C GLY A 35 -7.51 -6.58 -31.83
N MET A 36 -7.54 -6.13 -30.59
CA MET A 36 -6.97 -4.88 -30.13
C MET A 36 -5.63 -5.17 -29.47
N ASN A 37 -4.58 -4.41 -29.81
CA ASN A 37 -3.31 -4.42 -29.08
C ASN A 37 -3.23 -3.13 -28.27
N ILE A 38 -2.86 -3.24 -27.00
CA ILE A 38 -2.69 -2.12 -26.07
C ILE A 38 -1.20 -2.06 -25.72
N SER A 39 -0.56 -0.94 -26.05
CA SER A 39 0.81 -0.67 -25.63
C SER A 39 0.84 -0.15 -24.18
N VAL A 40 1.77 -0.65 -23.37
CA VAL A 40 1.82 -0.35 -21.93
C VAL A 40 3.25 -0.02 -21.51
N PHE A 41 3.48 1.15 -20.92
CA PHE A 41 4.73 1.45 -20.21
C PHE A 41 4.60 1.14 -18.72
N THR A 42 5.60 0.44 -18.17
CA THR A 42 5.71 0.15 -16.74
C THR A 42 7.05 0.62 -16.20
N ILE A 43 7.01 1.23 -15.02
CA ILE A 43 8.22 1.66 -14.30
C ILE A 43 8.89 0.50 -13.55
N GLN A 44 8.20 -0.64 -13.44
CA GLN A 44 8.70 -1.81 -12.75
C GLN A 44 9.75 -2.50 -13.63
N GLN A 45 10.98 -2.62 -13.12
CA GLN A 45 12.02 -3.41 -13.78
C GLN A 45 11.68 -4.89 -13.63
N ARG A 46 11.10 -5.48 -14.67
CA ARG A 46 10.62 -6.87 -14.66
C ARG A 46 10.83 -7.54 -16.01
N GLU A 47 10.64 -8.86 -16.05
CA GLU A 47 10.68 -9.59 -17.30
C GLU A 47 9.38 -9.41 -18.10
N GLN A 48 9.51 -9.52 -19.43
CA GLN A 48 8.36 -9.61 -20.32
C GLN A 48 7.52 -10.85 -19.96
N PRO A 49 6.19 -10.72 -19.87
CA PRO A 49 5.34 -11.88 -19.65
C PRO A 49 5.56 -12.94 -20.75
N PRO A 50 5.67 -14.23 -20.41
CA PRO A 50 5.93 -15.27 -21.40
C PRO A 50 4.74 -15.44 -22.35
N ALA A 51 5.00 -15.88 -23.58
CA ALA A 51 3.98 -16.04 -24.63
C ALA A 51 2.86 -17.03 -24.25
N ASP A 52 3.11 -17.93 -23.30
CA ASP A 52 2.12 -18.89 -22.81
C ASP A 52 1.40 -18.47 -21.51
N ASN A 53 1.56 -17.20 -21.08
CA ASN A 53 0.89 -16.66 -19.90
C ASN A 53 -0.62 -16.91 -19.94
N LYS A 54 -1.12 -17.69 -18.97
CA LYS A 54 -2.51 -18.14 -18.91
C LYS A 54 -3.50 -16.99 -18.74
N ALA A 55 -3.13 -15.93 -18.01
CA ALA A 55 -3.99 -14.77 -17.81
C ALA A 55 -4.14 -13.96 -19.10
N TYR A 56 -3.05 -13.74 -19.84
CA TYR A 56 -3.11 -13.01 -21.11
C TYR A 56 -3.84 -13.79 -22.19
N LYS A 57 -3.62 -15.10 -22.29
CA LYS A 57 -4.42 -15.96 -23.18
C LYS A 57 -5.90 -15.89 -22.85
N TRP A 58 -6.26 -15.93 -21.56
CA TRP A 58 -7.64 -15.79 -21.14
C TRP A 58 -8.23 -14.42 -21.54
N ILE A 59 -7.47 -13.32 -21.39
CA ILE A 59 -7.91 -11.99 -21.82
C ILE A 59 -8.09 -11.93 -23.34
N GLU A 60 -7.14 -12.49 -24.10
CA GLU A 60 -7.21 -12.54 -25.56
C GLU A 60 -8.41 -13.37 -26.04
N ASP A 61 -8.64 -14.56 -25.47
CA ASP A 61 -9.74 -15.45 -25.85
C ASP A 61 -11.12 -14.85 -25.56
N ASN A 62 -11.25 -14.09 -24.45
CA ASN A 62 -12.54 -13.54 -24.02
C ASN A 62 -12.83 -12.15 -24.58
N PHE A 63 -11.80 -11.33 -24.80
CA PHE A 63 -11.96 -9.92 -25.16
C PHE A 63 -11.29 -9.54 -26.49
N GLY A 64 -10.44 -10.41 -27.04
CA GLY A 64 -9.64 -10.11 -28.23
C GLY A 64 -8.58 -9.04 -27.97
N VAL A 65 -8.11 -8.90 -26.73
CA VAL A 65 -7.15 -7.88 -26.32
C VAL A 65 -5.78 -8.52 -26.07
N THR A 66 -4.74 -7.90 -26.62
CA THR A 66 -3.32 -8.26 -26.45
C THR A 66 -2.53 -7.06 -25.93
N PHE A 67 -1.35 -7.29 -25.37
CA PHE A 67 -0.53 -6.24 -24.77
C PHE A 67 0.89 -6.24 -25.35
N SER A 68 1.45 -5.04 -25.50
CA SER A 68 2.86 -4.82 -25.84
C SER A 68 3.50 -3.99 -24.73
N TRP A 69 4.52 -4.51 -24.05
CA TRP A 69 5.11 -3.83 -22.89
C TRP A 69 6.39 -3.07 -23.27
N ASP A 70 6.43 -1.78 -22.97
CA ASP A 70 7.64 -0.98 -22.81
C ASP A 70 8.04 -1.05 -21.32
N ILE A 71 8.99 -1.93 -21.00
CA ILE A 71 9.45 -2.11 -19.63
C ILE A 71 10.60 -1.14 -19.38
N LEU A 72 10.58 -0.46 -18.25
CA LEU A 72 11.66 0.45 -17.87
C LEU A 72 13.03 -0.24 -17.93
N VAL A 73 13.92 0.34 -18.73
CA VAL A 73 15.35 0.05 -18.77
C VAL A 73 16.09 1.35 -18.41
N GLY A 74 16.93 1.29 -17.37
CA GLY A 74 17.66 2.45 -16.88
C GLY A 74 16.86 3.33 -15.92
N ASP A 75 17.12 4.63 -15.98
CA ASP A 75 16.54 5.61 -15.06
C ASP A 75 15.08 5.94 -15.38
N LYS A 76 14.22 5.87 -14.34
CA LYS A 76 12.77 6.10 -14.43
C LYS A 76 12.45 7.50 -14.94
N ASP A 77 13.10 8.51 -14.36
CA ASP A 77 12.75 9.91 -14.59
C ASP A 77 13.18 10.38 -15.97
N GLN A 78 14.34 9.92 -16.44
CA GLN A 78 14.79 10.14 -17.81
C GLN A 78 13.83 9.50 -18.82
N LYS A 79 13.43 8.24 -18.61
CA LYS A 79 12.51 7.54 -19.53
C LYS A 79 11.15 8.23 -19.60
N ILE A 80 10.57 8.62 -18.46
CA ILE A 80 9.31 9.39 -18.42
C ILE A 80 9.47 10.73 -19.15
N GLY A 81 10.57 11.44 -18.92
CA GLY A 81 10.86 12.70 -19.60
C GLY A 81 10.92 12.56 -21.13
N VAL A 82 11.54 11.50 -21.63
CA VAL A 82 11.62 11.19 -23.07
C VAL A 82 10.23 10.89 -23.64
N LEU A 83 9.42 10.07 -22.95
CA LEU A 83 8.06 9.75 -23.40
C LEU A 83 7.21 11.02 -23.53
N ILE A 84 7.23 11.89 -22.50
CA ILE A 84 6.50 13.16 -22.51
C ILE A 84 7.01 14.07 -23.63
N ALA A 85 8.32 14.24 -23.77
CA ALA A 85 8.91 15.15 -24.77
C ALA A 85 8.68 14.69 -26.21
N SER A 86 8.67 13.37 -26.44
CA SER A 86 8.43 12.79 -27.77
C SER A 86 6.96 12.86 -28.20
N GLY A 87 6.03 12.86 -27.23
CA GLY A 87 4.60 12.70 -27.48
C GLY A 87 4.19 11.28 -27.93
N ASP A 88 5.13 10.36 -28.08
CA ASP A 88 4.91 8.97 -28.47
C ASP A 88 4.64 8.11 -27.22
N LEU A 89 3.51 8.40 -26.58
CA LEU A 89 3.07 7.72 -25.37
C LEU A 89 2.38 6.40 -25.72
N PRO A 90 2.61 5.33 -24.94
CA PRO A 90 1.80 4.12 -25.03
C PRO A 90 0.34 4.38 -24.66
N ASP A 91 -0.53 3.44 -25.02
CA ASP A 91 -1.96 3.50 -24.72
C ASP A 91 -2.23 3.55 -23.21
N LEU A 92 -1.39 2.87 -22.42
CA LEU A 92 -1.42 2.89 -20.95
C LEU A 92 -0.02 3.19 -20.39
N VAL A 93 0.03 3.98 -19.34
CA VAL A 93 1.26 4.25 -18.58
C VAL A 93 1.03 3.95 -17.11
N GLU A 94 2.02 3.34 -16.46
CA GLU A 94 2.07 3.28 -15.00
C GLU A 94 2.38 4.69 -14.46
N VAL A 95 1.42 5.25 -13.72
CA VAL A 95 1.52 6.61 -13.17
C VAL A 95 2.15 6.53 -11.78
N ASP A 96 3.37 7.03 -11.66
CA ASP A 96 4.14 7.10 -10.40
C ASP A 96 4.64 8.53 -10.11
N SER A 97 4.17 9.53 -10.87
CA SER A 97 4.56 10.92 -10.65
C SER A 97 3.53 11.89 -11.21
N GLU A 98 3.49 13.09 -10.63
CA GLU A 98 2.73 14.24 -11.14
C GLU A 98 3.20 14.68 -12.53
N LYS A 99 4.30 14.14 -13.08
CA LYS A 99 4.89 14.58 -14.35
C LYS A 99 3.95 14.35 -15.54
N PHE A 100 3.34 13.17 -15.66
CA PHE A 100 2.39 12.91 -16.75
C PHE A 100 1.14 13.78 -16.64
N GLN A 101 0.67 14.03 -15.41
CA GLN A 101 -0.47 14.90 -15.15
C GLN A 101 -0.13 16.36 -15.47
N GLY A 102 0.98 16.87 -14.95
CA GLY A 102 1.45 18.24 -15.18
C GLY A 102 1.79 18.52 -16.66
N ALA A 103 2.19 17.51 -17.41
CA ALA A 103 2.36 17.60 -18.86
C ALA A 103 1.05 17.53 -19.66
N GLY A 104 -0.10 17.26 -19.00
CA GLY A 104 -1.40 17.15 -19.67
C GLY A 104 -1.54 15.92 -20.58
N CYS A 105 -0.72 14.89 -20.34
CA CYS A 105 -0.65 13.70 -21.18
C CYS A 105 -1.70 12.63 -20.79
N LEU A 106 -2.29 12.74 -19.60
CA LEU A 106 -3.24 11.77 -19.08
C LEU A 106 -4.67 12.15 -19.46
N ARG A 107 -5.45 11.13 -19.83
CA ARG A 107 -6.88 11.28 -20.08
C ARG A 107 -7.65 11.16 -18.77
N ASP A 108 -8.59 12.08 -18.54
CA ASP A 108 -9.52 11.94 -17.43
C ASP A 108 -10.42 10.71 -17.61
N LEU A 109 -10.27 9.76 -16.70
CA LEU A 109 -10.97 8.48 -16.68
C LEU A 109 -12.31 8.56 -15.96
N LYS A 110 -12.55 9.57 -15.11
CA LYS A 110 -13.78 9.70 -14.32
C LYS A 110 -15.06 9.54 -15.17
N PRO A 111 -15.28 10.31 -16.27
CA PRO A 111 -16.47 10.15 -17.10
C PRO A 111 -16.54 8.80 -17.83
N LEU A 112 -15.39 8.16 -18.10
CA LEU A 112 -15.36 6.85 -18.74
C LEU A 112 -15.74 5.74 -17.75
N VAL A 113 -15.22 5.80 -16.53
CA VAL A 113 -15.47 4.81 -15.49
C VAL A 113 -16.93 4.88 -15.04
N GLU A 114 -17.46 6.08 -14.78
CA GLU A 114 -18.87 6.29 -14.41
C GLU A 114 -19.83 5.79 -15.49
N LYS A 115 -19.49 5.96 -16.77
CA LYS A 115 -20.38 5.62 -17.88
C LYS A 115 -20.27 4.16 -18.33
N TYR A 116 -19.05 3.60 -18.37
CA TYR A 116 -18.78 2.34 -19.07
C TYR A 116 -18.25 1.22 -18.17
N ALA A 117 -17.83 1.50 -16.93
CA ALA A 117 -17.13 0.52 -16.10
C ALA A 117 -17.84 0.26 -14.75
N PRO A 118 -19.05 -0.34 -14.74
CA PRO A 118 -19.80 -0.60 -13.52
C PRO A 118 -19.05 -1.51 -12.53
N ASN A 119 -18.21 -2.43 -13.02
CA ASN A 119 -17.38 -3.28 -12.17
C ASN A 119 -16.29 -2.48 -11.45
N LEU A 120 -15.67 -1.50 -12.12
CA LEU A 120 -14.69 -0.62 -11.50
C LEU A 120 -15.34 0.34 -10.51
N MET A 121 -16.52 0.87 -10.83
CA MET A 121 -17.29 1.69 -9.89
C MET A 121 -17.63 0.92 -8.61
N LYS A 122 -18.01 -0.36 -8.74
CA LYS A 122 -18.25 -1.23 -7.58
C LYS A 122 -16.96 -1.49 -6.81
N HIS A 123 -15.85 -1.79 -7.50
CA HIS A 123 -14.56 -2.07 -6.87
C HIS A 123 -14.05 -0.87 -6.07
N TYR A 124 -14.07 0.32 -6.67
CA TYR A 124 -13.52 1.52 -6.04
C TYR A 124 -14.53 2.30 -5.19
N SER A 125 -15.75 1.80 -4.95
CA SER A 125 -16.82 2.62 -4.35
C SER A 125 -16.45 3.25 -3.00
N THR A 126 -15.66 2.55 -2.18
CA THR A 126 -15.21 3.04 -0.86
C THR A 126 -14.03 4.02 -0.96
N ALA A 127 -13.25 3.95 -2.04
CA ALA A 127 -12.08 4.78 -2.30
C ALA A 127 -12.35 5.94 -3.28
N TRP A 128 -13.49 5.92 -3.97
CA TRP A 128 -13.79 6.81 -5.11
C TRP A 128 -13.61 8.28 -4.77
N LYS A 129 -14.14 8.73 -3.63
CA LYS A 129 -13.98 10.11 -3.17
C LYS A 129 -12.52 10.47 -2.88
N LYS A 130 -11.73 9.54 -2.34
CA LYS A 130 -10.30 9.74 -2.08
C LYS A 130 -9.51 9.79 -3.38
N MET A 131 -9.84 8.96 -4.36
CA MET A 131 -9.23 9.01 -5.69
C MET A 131 -9.49 10.36 -6.37
N ILE A 132 -10.75 10.85 -6.32
CA ILE A 132 -11.09 12.20 -6.81
C ILE A 132 -10.25 13.23 -6.06
N ASP A 133 -10.22 13.20 -4.72
CA ASP A 133 -9.45 14.19 -3.97
C ASP A 133 -7.97 14.18 -4.31
N GLN A 134 -7.36 13.03 -4.59
CA GLN A 134 -5.93 12.94 -4.92
C GLN A 134 -5.62 13.48 -6.34
N ASP A 135 -6.42 13.13 -7.33
CA ASP A 135 -6.09 13.41 -8.74
C ASP A 135 -6.66 14.76 -9.24
N SER A 136 -7.61 15.35 -8.52
CA SER A 136 -8.31 16.57 -8.95
C SER A 136 -7.45 17.83 -8.92
N GLU A 137 -7.75 18.76 -9.83
CA GLU A 137 -7.16 20.09 -9.80
C GLU A 137 -7.66 20.83 -8.56
N LYS A 138 -6.75 21.41 -7.77
CA LYS A 138 -7.03 22.16 -6.55
C LYS A 138 -6.52 23.60 -6.64
N ASP A 139 -7.20 24.53 -5.97
CA ASP A 139 -6.69 25.89 -5.77
C ASP A 139 -5.57 25.94 -4.70
N ALA A 140 -5.01 27.12 -4.47
CA ALA A 140 -3.94 27.34 -3.48
C ALA A 140 -4.35 27.01 -2.03
N ASN A 141 -5.64 26.88 -1.75
CA ASN A 141 -6.18 26.52 -0.43
C ASN A 141 -6.56 25.03 -0.36
N GLY A 142 -6.25 24.24 -1.40
CA GLY A 142 -6.57 22.82 -1.48
C GLY A 142 -8.01 22.52 -1.85
N LYS A 143 -8.81 23.50 -2.30
CA LYS A 143 -10.19 23.26 -2.73
C LYS A 143 -10.19 22.73 -4.16
N ILE A 144 -10.90 21.62 -4.37
CA ILE A 144 -11.10 21.05 -5.72
C ILE A 144 -11.85 22.06 -6.60
N ILE A 145 -11.23 22.42 -7.71
CA ILE A 145 -11.82 23.28 -8.75
C ILE A 145 -12.31 22.47 -9.95
N LYS A 146 -11.74 21.28 -10.17
CA LYS A 146 -12.13 20.38 -11.26
C LYS A 146 -11.83 18.93 -10.90
N GLU A 147 -12.88 18.12 -10.89
CA GLU A 147 -12.77 16.70 -10.53
C GLU A 147 -12.14 15.88 -11.63
N HIS A 148 -11.13 15.08 -11.28
CA HIS A 148 -10.47 14.16 -12.19
C HIS A 148 -10.15 12.83 -11.53
N ILE A 149 -10.01 11.81 -12.36
CA ILE A 149 -9.32 10.57 -12.02
C ILE A 149 -8.42 10.23 -13.19
N TYR A 150 -7.11 10.30 -12.99
CA TYR A 150 -6.10 10.00 -14.01
C TYR A 150 -5.48 8.61 -13.81
N SER A 151 -5.58 8.07 -12.60
CA SER A 151 -5.02 6.76 -12.27
C SER A 151 -6.05 5.80 -11.66
N LEU A 152 -5.89 4.50 -11.93
CA LEU A 152 -6.62 3.44 -11.23
C LEU A 152 -5.61 2.70 -10.35
N PRO A 153 -5.69 2.86 -9.01
CA PRO A 153 -4.67 2.32 -8.12
C PRO A 153 -4.71 0.79 -8.13
N ASN A 154 -3.53 0.19 -8.28
CA ASN A 154 -3.28 -1.25 -8.24
C ASN A 154 -2.78 -1.72 -6.85
N TYR A 155 -2.36 -0.79 -5.99
CA TYR A 155 -1.98 -1.02 -4.60
C TYR A 155 -2.95 -0.32 -3.63
N GLY A 156 -3.12 -0.88 -2.44
CA GLY A 156 -3.90 -0.29 -1.34
C GLY A 156 -5.43 -0.43 -1.46
N VAL A 157 -5.98 -0.89 -2.60
CA VAL A 157 -7.42 -1.16 -2.77
C VAL A 157 -7.62 -2.50 -3.51
N TYR A 158 -7.20 -3.60 -2.89
CA TYR A 158 -7.18 -4.92 -3.53
C TYR A 158 -8.54 -5.62 -3.55
N ASP A 159 -9.34 -5.47 -2.50
CA ASP A 159 -10.66 -6.09 -2.31
C ASP A 159 -11.80 -5.05 -2.36
N GLY A 160 -11.48 -3.84 -2.82
CA GLY A 160 -12.40 -2.70 -2.82
C GLY A 160 -12.51 -1.99 -1.48
N VAL A 161 -11.62 -2.28 -0.52
CA VAL A 161 -11.45 -1.53 0.73
C VAL A 161 -10.02 -0.99 0.79
N PRO A 162 -9.83 0.31 1.08
CA PRO A 162 -8.52 0.84 1.41
C PRO A 162 -7.91 0.06 2.57
N SER A 163 -6.87 -0.70 2.30
CA SER A 163 -6.09 -1.42 3.30
C SER A 163 -4.65 -0.95 3.21
N ASP A 164 -4.13 -0.44 4.32
CA ASP A 164 -2.70 -0.24 4.43
C ASP A 164 -2.08 -1.61 4.72
N THR A 165 -1.28 -2.13 3.79
CA THR A 165 -0.51 -3.37 4.01
C THR A 165 0.77 -3.09 4.78
N TYR A 166 1.05 -1.83 5.10
CA TYR A 166 2.23 -1.39 5.82
C TYR A 166 1.86 -0.97 7.24
N TYR A 167 2.47 -1.62 8.23
CA TYR A 167 2.15 -1.40 9.64
C TYR A 167 3.15 -0.41 10.25
N ASN A 168 3.08 0.88 9.89
CA ASN A 168 4.04 1.90 10.35
C ASN A 168 3.54 2.83 11.48
N GLN A 169 2.34 2.59 11.98
CA GLN A 169 1.67 3.46 12.95
C GLN A 169 2.09 3.13 14.40
N ASN A 170 1.55 3.88 15.36
CA ASN A 170 1.75 3.65 16.80
C ASN A 170 1.39 2.21 17.19
N GLY A 171 2.28 1.56 17.95
CA GLY A 171 2.07 0.18 18.35
C GLY A 171 2.77 -0.19 19.65
N TRP A 172 2.19 -1.19 20.31
CA TRP A 172 2.86 -1.97 21.34
C TRP A 172 3.61 -3.12 20.68
N TRP A 173 4.92 -2.97 20.55
CA TRP A 173 5.77 -3.94 19.88
C TRP A 173 6.32 -4.93 20.88
N ILE A 174 6.37 -6.19 20.49
CA ILE A 174 6.98 -7.25 21.30
C ILE A 174 7.83 -8.12 20.39
N GLN A 175 9.02 -8.51 20.87
CA GLN A 175 9.84 -9.46 20.14
C GLN A 175 9.09 -10.79 19.94
N LYS A 176 9.11 -11.30 18.71
CA LYS A 176 8.49 -12.59 18.36
C LYS A 176 9.01 -13.75 19.21
N ALA A 177 10.27 -13.67 19.68
CA ALA A 177 10.86 -14.66 20.58
C ALA A 177 10.12 -14.79 21.92
N VAL A 178 9.65 -13.67 22.50
CA VAL A 178 8.86 -13.67 23.74
C VAL A 178 7.54 -14.39 23.53
N LEU A 179 6.85 -14.11 22.42
CA LEU A 179 5.60 -14.80 22.09
C LEU A 179 5.83 -16.28 21.85
N LYS A 180 6.87 -16.65 21.09
CA LYS A 180 7.21 -18.04 20.78
C LYS A 180 7.51 -18.85 22.03
N GLU A 181 8.27 -18.28 22.97
CA GLU A 181 8.63 -18.92 24.25
C GLU A 181 7.39 -19.34 25.06
N PHE A 182 6.33 -18.51 25.04
CA PHE A 182 5.12 -18.75 25.82
C PHE A 182 3.92 -19.25 24.99
N GLY A 183 4.18 -19.78 23.78
CA GLY A 183 3.15 -20.43 22.95
C GLY A 183 2.18 -19.47 22.25
N TYR A 184 2.65 -18.29 21.85
CA TYR A 184 1.89 -17.25 21.14
C TYR A 184 0.58 -16.85 21.84
N PRO A 185 0.63 -16.42 23.12
CA PRO A 185 -0.57 -16.02 23.84
C PRO A 185 -1.20 -14.77 23.22
N VAL A 186 -2.53 -14.67 23.29
CA VAL A 186 -3.25 -13.45 22.94
C VAL A 186 -3.17 -12.47 24.10
N ILE A 187 -2.42 -11.39 23.92
CA ILE A 187 -2.25 -10.31 24.90
C ILE A 187 -3.43 -9.34 24.78
N LYS A 188 -4.13 -9.07 25.89
CA LYS A 188 -5.31 -8.19 25.93
C LYS A 188 -5.17 -7.00 26.87
N THR A 189 -4.16 -7.00 27.74
CA THR A 189 -3.92 -5.92 28.71
C THR A 189 -2.45 -5.56 28.80
N ILE A 190 -2.16 -4.35 29.28
CA ILE A 190 -0.79 -3.89 29.55
C ILE A 190 -0.12 -4.74 30.63
N ASP A 191 -0.86 -5.17 31.66
CA ASP A 191 -0.32 -6.09 32.67
C ASP A 191 0.12 -7.42 32.05
N GLN A 192 -0.70 -8.02 31.17
CA GLN A 192 -0.32 -9.26 30.48
C GLN A 192 0.91 -9.08 29.59
N TYR A 193 1.03 -7.92 28.95
CA TYR A 193 2.20 -7.56 28.15
C TYR A 193 3.47 -7.50 29.03
N PHE A 194 3.47 -6.71 30.11
CA PHE A 194 4.62 -6.59 31.00
C PHE A 194 4.94 -7.89 31.77
N ASP A 195 3.93 -8.68 32.13
CA ASP A 195 4.14 -9.99 32.76
C ASP A 195 4.88 -10.96 31.83
N LEU A 196 4.62 -10.92 30.52
CA LEU A 196 5.36 -11.73 29.54
C LEU A 196 6.80 -11.24 29.40
N LEU A 197 7.02 -9.93 29.31
CA LEU A 197 8.36 -9.35 29.26
C LEU A 197 9.18 -9.72 30.50
N GLU A 198 8.59 -9.61 31.69
CA GLU A 198 9.25 -9.97 32.95
C GLU A 198 9.58 -11.46 33.01
N LYS A 199 8.66 -12.35 32.61
CA LYS A 199 8.92 -13.79 32.58
C LYS A 199 10.07 -14.13 31.64
N TYR A 200 10.09 -13.53 30.45
CA TYR A 200 11.17 -13.74 29.50
C TYR A 200 12.50 -13.20 30.03
N TYR A 201 12.50 -11.97 30.54
CA TYR A 201 13.67 -11.32 31.13
C TYR A 201 14.28 -12.13 32.27
N LYS A 202 13.46 -12.67 33.18
CA LYS A 202 13.93 -13.53 34.28
C LYS A 202 14.57 -14.83 33.79
N LYS A 203 14.07 -15.39 32.69
CA LYS A 203 14.60 -16.63 32.10
C LYS A 203 15.86 -16.38 31.25
N TYR A 204 15.88 -15.24 30.56
CA TYR A 204 16.94 -14.82 29.65
C TYR A 204 17.43 -13.42 30.05
N PRO A 205 18.19 -13.31 31.16
CA PRO A 205 18.68 -12.02 31.66
C PRO A 205 19.71 -11.37 30.72
N THR A 206 20.28 -12.16 29.79
CA THR A 206 21.19 -11.69 28.76
C THR A 206 20.80 -12.23 27.38
N ILE A 207 20.95 -11.39 26.35
CA ILE A 207 20.87 -11.75 24.93
C ILE A 207 22.19 -11.36 24.28
N ASP A 208 22.85 -12.31 23.61
CA ASP A 208 24.15 -12.12 22.96
C ASP A 208 25.23 -11.49 23.85
N GLY A 209 25.27 -11.92 25.12
CA GLY A 209 26.24 -11.44 26.10
C GLY A 209 25.94 -10.04 26.68
N MET A 210 24.86 -9.39 26.27
CA MET A 210 24.43 -8.10 26.81
C MET A 210 23.19 -8.24 27.70
N PRO A 211 23.00 -7.37 28.72
CA PRO A 211 21.80 -7.36 29.53
C PRO A 211 20.53 -7.17 28.69
N THR A 212 19.56 -8.06 28.87
CA THR A 212 18.24 -7.95 28.25
C THR A 212 17.51 -6.73 28.79
N ILE A 213 16.83 -5.97 27.92
CA ILE A 213 16.01 -4.81 28.28
C ILE A 213 14.54 -5.22 28.15
N PRO A 214 13.76 -5.30 29.24
CA PRO A 214 12.38 -5.74 29.14
C PRO A 214 11.52 -4.73 28.37
N PHE A 215 11.63 -3.44 28.69
CA PHE A 215 10.93 -2.37 28.00
C PHE A 215 11.81 -1.13 27.85
N ASN A 216 11.81 -0.52 26.68
CA ASN A 216 12.56 0.71 26.39
C ASN A 216 11.62 1.79 25.85
N ILE A 217 11.87 3.05 26.22
CA ILE A 217 11.09 4.20 25.77
C ILE A 217 12.07 5.24 25.24
N ILE A 218 11.78 5.82 24.08
CA ILE A 218 12.54 6.96 23.61
C ILE A 218 11.95 8.24 24.20
N THR A 219 12.78 9.02 24.90
CA THR A 219 12.40 10.35 25.39
C THR A 219 13.33 11.45 24.89
N ALA A 220 14.09 11.17 23.83
CA ALA A 220 15.01 12.12 23.23
C ALA A 220 14.23 13.16 22.39
N ASP A 221 14.51 14.43 22.62
CA ASP A 221 13.97 15.58 21.88
C ASP A 221 12.45 15.52 21.68
N TRP A 222 12.00 15.45 20.43
CA TRP A 222 10.61 15.47 20.01
C TRP A 222 9.95 14.09 20.10
N GLU A 223 10.72 13.01 20.23
CA GLU A 223 10.23 11.62 20.27
C GLU A 223 9.68 11.24 21.66
N ALA A 224 9.76 12.14 22.64
CA ALA A 224 9.15 11.96 23.96
C ALA A 224 7.62 11.76 23.94
N PHE A 225 6.95 12.01 22.80
CA PHE A 225 5.56 11.62 22.61
C PHE A 225 5.33 10.11 22.80
N ASP A 226 6.34 9.26 22.63
CA ASP A 226 6.24 7.81 22.87
C ASP A 226 6.04 7.47 24.36
N LEU A 227 6.39 8.39 25.27
CA LEU A 227 6.05 8.31 26.68
C LEU A 227 4.64 8.87 26.97
N TRP A 228 4.26 9.93 26.27
CA TRP A 228 3.09 10.75 26.61
C TRP A 228 1.78 10.32 25.94
N ASN A 229 1.85 9.77 24.73
CA ASN A 229 0.68 9.41 23.95
C ASN A 229 0.05 8.04 24.23
N PRO A 230 0.71 7.03 24.87
CA PRO A 230 0.06 5.75 25.18
C PRO A 230 -1.35 5.84 25.80
N PRO A 231 -1.66 6.76 26.76
CA PRO A 231 -3.01 6.91 27.30
C PRO A 231 -4.07 7.17 26.24
N ASN A 232 -3.75 8.02 25.26
CA ASN A 232 -4.66 8.43 24.21
C ASN A 232 -5.03 7.24 23.32
N PHE A 233 -4.02 6.48 22.90
CA PHE A 233 -4.22 5.27 22.10
C PHE A 233 -4.91 4.15 22.87
N LEU A 234 -4.59 3.97 24.15
CA LEU A 234 -5.27 2.99 25.00
C LEU A 234 -6.74 3.31 25.23
N ALA A 235 -7.13 4.58 25.12
CA ALA A 235 -8.53 5.02 25.16
C ALA A 235 -9.26 4.89 23.80
N GLY A 236 -8.54 4.54 22.72
CA GLY A 236 -9.10 4.32 21.39
C GLY A 236 -9.16 5.59 20.51
N TYR A 237 -8.48 6.67 20.91
CA TYR A 237 -8.37 7.88 20.10
C TYR A 237 -7.34 7.72 18.97
N PRO A 238 -7.49 8.46 17.85
CA PRO A 238 -6.47 8.56 16.82
C PRO A 238 -5.24 9.35 17.31
N ASN A 239 -4.19 9.40 16.49
CA ASN A 239 -3.00 10.19 16.79
C ASN A 239 -3.26 11.70 16.54
N ASP A 240 -3.84 12.38 17.52
CA ASP A 240 -4.06 13.84 17.51
C ASP A 240 -2.96 14.62 18.26
N GLY A 241 -1.78 14.01 18.46
CA GLY A 241 -0.69 14.58 19.26
C GLY A 241 -0.90 14.37 20.76
N ASN A 242 -0.68 15.42 21.56
CA ASN A 242 -0.75 15.37 23.04
C ASN A 242 -2.21 15.48 23.56
N GLY A 243 -3.18 14.97 22.82
CA GLY A 243 -4.58 15.19 23.11
C GLY A 243 -5.48 14.38 22.21
N HIS A 244 -6.77 14.67 22.30
CA HIS A 244 -7.80 14.07 21.48
C HIS A 244 -8.78 15.13 21.00
N VAL A 245 -9.26 14.98 19.77
CA VAL A 245 -10.29 15.84 19.20
C VAL A 245 -11.63 15.10 19.17
N THR A 246 -12.63 15.63 19.87
CA THR A 246 -14.00 15.09 19.91
C THR A 246 -14.99 16.05 19.27
N LEU A 247 -16.08 15.50 18.73
CA LEU A 247 -17.20 16.31 18.24
C LEU A 247 -18.22 16.49 19.37
N GLU A 248 -18.28 17.70 19.94
CA GLU A 248 -19.19 18.05 21.02
C GLU A 248 -20.15 19.15 20.56
N ASN A 249 -21.46 18.89 20.63
CA ASN A 249 -22.50 19.84 20.23
C ASN A 249 -22.27 20.45 18.82
N GLY A 250 -21.76 19.65 17.88
CA GLY A 250 -21.47 20.07 16.51
C GLY A 250 -20.18 20.88 16.33
N LYS A 251 -19.32 20.97 17.37
CA LYS A 251 -18.01 21.63 17.30
C LYS A 251 -16.90 20.64 17.65
N TYR A 252 -15.77 20.74 16.96
CA TYR A 252 -14.58 20.00 17.35
C TYR A 252 -13.93 20.65 18.57
N VAL A 253 -13.73 19.86 19.62
CA VAL A 253 -13.10 20.25 20.87
C VAL A 253 -11.80 19.49 21.00
N TYR A 254 -10.70 20.20 21.24
CA TYR A 254 -9.42 19.60 21.59
C TYR A 254 -9.29 19.54 23.11
N THR A 255 -8.98 18.37 23.62
CA THR A 255 -8.68 18.13 25.05
C THR A 255 -7.27 17.57 25.17
N ASP A 256 -6.48 18.18 26.04
CA ASP A 256 -5.14 17.71 26.37
C ASP A 256 -5.20 16.38 27.15
N ASN A 257 -4.34 15.43 26.80
CA ASN A 257 -4.39 14.10 27.39
C ASN A 257 -3.78 14.01 28.79
N PHE A 258 -2.93 14.96 29.21
CA PHE A 258 -2.22 14.88 30.49
C PHE A 258 -3.16 15.05 31.68
N ALA A 259 -4.32 15.69 31.49
CA ALA A 259 -5.36 15.86 32.49
C ALA A 259 -6.32 14.66 32.58
N ASP A 260 -6.24 13.70 31.65
CA ASP A 260 -7.19 12.58 31.60
C ASP A 260 -6.97 11.58 32.73
N GLU A 261 -8.07 11.00 33.24
CA GLU A 261 -8.01 9.90 34.20
C GLU A 261 -7.20 8.70 33.65
N ASN A 262 -7.28 8.46 32.33
CA ASN A 262 -6.52 7.41 31.66
C ASN A 262 -5.02 7.70 31.65
N ALA A 263 -4.59 8.96 31.52
CA ALA A 263 -3.19 9.33 31.61
C ALA A 263 -2.67 9.13 33.04
N HIS A 264 -3.42 9.57 34.05
CA HIS A 264 -3.07 9.30 35.45
C HIS A 264 -2.92 7.79 35.73
N ARG A 265 -3.84 6.96 35.20
CA ARG A 265 -3.77 5.50 35.32
C ARG A 265 -2.53 4.93 34.63
N TRP A 266 -2.25 5.36 33.40
CA TRP A 266 -1.09 4.93 32.62
C TRP A 266 0.22 5.27 33.34
N PHE A 267 0.44 6.52 33.72
CA PHE A 267 1.69 6.94 34.37
C PHE A 267 1.90 6.25 35.72
N LYS A 268 0.83 5.96 36.47
CA LYS A 268 0.92 5.15 37.69
C LYS A 268 1.37 3.72 37.41
N LEU A 269 0.87 3.08 36.35
CA LEU A 269 1.30 1.75 35.91
C LEU A 269 2.75 1.77 35.41
N ALA A 270 3.09 2.71 34.53
CA ALA A 270 4.44 2.88 34.00
C ALA A 270 5.46 3.08 35.13
N ASN A 271 5.16 3.93 36.11
CA ASN A 271 6.00 4.06 37.30
C ASN A 271 6.10 2.75 38.09
N GLY A 272 5.01 1.99 38.24
CA GLY A 272 5.03 0.67 38.86
C GLY A 272 5.97 -0.32 38.16
N TYR A 273 5.97 -0.37 36.82
CA TYR A 273 6.89 -1.20 36.05
C TYR A 273 8.33 -0.69 36.12
N PHE A 274 8.53 0.63 36.14
CA PHE A 274 9.84 1.24 36.35
C PHE A 274 10.44 0.85 37.71
N GLN A 275 9.67 0.96 38.80
CA GLN A 275 10.12 0.55 40.15
C GLN A 275 10.40 -0.96 40.26
N ARG A 276 9.78 -1.78 39.39
CA ARG A 276 10.07 -3.21 39.26
C ARG A 276 11.31 -3.51 38.40
N GLY A 277 11.96 -2.50 37.84
CA GLY A 277 13.12 -2.64 36.97
C GLY A 277 12.79 -3.16 35.56
N LEU A 278 11.55 -3.02 35.11
CA LEU A 278 11.12 -3.48 33.78
C LEU A 278 11.30 -2.42 32.68
N ILE A 279 11.32 -1.14 33.05
CA ILE A 279 11.59 -0.04 32.12
C ILE A 279 13.05 0.35 32.29
N ASP A 280 13.80 0.41 31.19
CA ASP A 280 15.21 0.80 31.20
C ASP A 280 15.37 2.24 31.76
N PRO A 281 16.11 2.46 32.85
CA PRO A 281 16.37 3.81 33.36
C PRO A 281 17.04 4.74 32.36
N ALA A 282 17.80 4.17 31.43
CA ALA A 282 18.42 4.92 30.37
C ALA A 282 17.42 5.49 29.36
N SER A 283 16.14 5.06 29.38
CA SER A 283 15.06 5.68 28.59
C SER A 283 14.99 7.20 28.77
N PHE A 284 15.40 7.72 29.94
CA PHE A 284 15.34 9.14 30.30
C PHE A 284 16.65 9.90 30.09
N THR A 285 17.72 9.23 29.64
CA THR A 285 19.05 9.82 29.49
C THR A 285 19.71 9.52 28.15
N ASP A 286 19.31 8.46 27.48
CA ASP A 286 19.82 8.10 26.17
C ASP A 286 19.46 9.16 25.12
N ASN A 287 20.42 9.42 24.25
CA ASN A 287 20.13 10.08 22.98
C ASN A 287 19.51 9.09 21.98
N ARG A 288 19.07 9.62 20.83
CA ARG A 288 18.42 8.85 19.78
C ARG A 288 19.28 7.68 19.26
N ASP A 289 20.58 7.91 19.05
CA ASP A 289 21.49 6.88 18.55
C ASP A 289 21.67 5.73 19.55
N GLN A 290 21.77 6.05 20.84
CA GLN A 290 21.87 5.06 21.91
C GLN A 290 20.60 4.21 22.04
N TYR A 291 19.43 4.85 21.93
CA TYR A 291 18.14 4.15 21.94
C TYR A 291 18.03 3.18 20.76
N TYR A 292 18.28 3.64 19.52
CA TYR A 292 18.16 2.80 18.33
C TYR A 292 19.22 1.70 18.27
N ALA A 293 20.43 1.94 18.79
CA ALA A 293 21.46 0.91 18.91
C ALA A 293 21.00 -0.27 19.78
N LYS A 294 20.27 -0.02 20.88
CA LYS A 294 19.72 -1.09 21.73
C LYS A 294 18.70 -1.96 21.00
N ILE A 295 17.88 -1.35 20.14
CA ILE A 295 16.95 -2.09 19.27
C ILE A 295 17.74 -2.92 18.27
N ALA A 296 18.69 -2.31 17.54
CA ALA A 296 19.52 -2.98 16.54
C ALA A 296 20.36 -4.14 17.11
N GLN A 297 20.70 -4.08 18.41
CA GLN A 297 21.38 -5.16 19.12
C GLN A 297 20.48 -6.38 19.41
N GLY A 298 19.16 -6.22 19.34
CA GLY A 298 18.18 -7.30 19.55
C GLY A 298 17.89 -7.60 21.01
N ARG A 299 18.30 -6.71 21.93
CA ARG A 299 18.17 -6.91 23.39
C ARG A 299 16.92 -6.24 24.01
N VAL A 300 16.15 -5.46 23.24
CA VAL A 300 14.91 -4.81 23.70
C VAL A 300 13.70 -5.71 23.44
N LEU A 301 13.07 -6.23 24.49
CA LEU A 301 11.96 -7.18 24.37
C LEU A 301 10.64 -6.51 23.98
N GLY A 302 10.42 -5.27 24.43
CA GLY A 302 9.19 -4.52 24.20
C GLY A 302 9.40 -3.01 24.13
N MET A 303 8.52 -2.33 23.39
CA MET A 303 8.52 -0.87 23.22
C MET A 303 7.12 -0.39 22.81
N PHE A 304 6.80 0.84 23.18
CA PHE A 304 5.72 1.61 22.55
C PHE A 304 6.37 2.67 21.67
N ILE A 305 6.13 2.60 20.36
CA ILE A 305 6.76 3.49 19.36
C ILE A 305 5.94 3.48 18.06
N GLN A 306 6.12 4.46 17.18
CA GLN A 306 5.59 4.38 15.81
C GLN A 306 6.49 3.52 14.93
N GLY A 307 5.88 2.68 14.08
CA GLY A 307 6.64 1.77 13.21
C GLY A 307 7.68 2.49 12.34
N TRP A 308 7.35 3.66 11.78
CA TRP A 308 8.31 4.42 10.95
C TRP A 308 9.58 4.87 11.69
N GLN A 309 9.59 4.90 13.03
CA GLN A 309 10.77 5.28 13.82
C GLN A 309 11.85 4.20 13.83
N PHE A 310 11.48 2.91 13.89
CA PHE A 310 12.45 1.82 14.06
C PHE A 310 12.53 0.83 12.88
N MET A 311 11.53 0.83 11.98
CA MET A 311 11.48 -0.06 10.80
C MET A 311 12.47 0.33 9.69
N GLY A 312 13.30 1.35 9.93
CA GLY A 312 14.42 1.68 9.08
C GLY A 312 15.67 0.87 9.45
N GLU A 313 16.76 1.59 9.67
CA GLU A 313 18.08 1.02 9.97
C GLU A 313 18.11 0.04 11.16
N PRO A 314 17.39 0.27 12.29
CA PRO A 314 17.45 -0.65 13.44
C PRO A 314 16.88 -2.03 13.13
N GLU A 315 15.69 -2.12 12.52
CA GLU A 315 15.09 -3.40 12.12
C GLU A 315 15.90 -4.08 11.00
N GLN A 316 16.36 -3.30 10.01
CA GLN A 316 17.18 -3.83 8.92
C GLN A 316 18.48 -4.46 9.42
N THR A 317 19.08 -3.89 10.47
CA THR A 317 20.28 -4.44 11.12
C THR A 317 20.00 -5.82 11.72
N LEU A 318 18.87 -5.99 12.41
CA LEU A 318 18.45 -7.29 12.96
C LEU A 318 18.23 -8.31 11.85
N TRP A 319 17.54 -7.91 10.77
CA TRP A 319 17.26 -8.77 9.63
C TRP A 319 18.54 -9.27 8.96
N THR A 320 19.52 -8.38 8.78
CA THR A 320 20.83 -8.69 8.19
C THR A 320 21.64 -9.62 9.10
N ALA A 321 21.46 -9.50 10.42
CA ALA A 321 22.05 -10.40 11.40
C ALA A 321 21.30 -11.74 11.54
N GLY A 322 20.19 -11.95 10.83
CA GLY A 322 19.39 -13.18 10.87
C GLY A 322 18.58 -13.35 12.16
N LYS A 323 18.18 -12.25 12.81
CA LYS A 323 17.43 -12.24 14.08
C LYS A 323 15.94 -11.99 13.90
#